data_AF-A0A0A9X6S1-F1
#
_entry.id   AF-A0A0A9X6S1-F1
#
_cell.length_a   1.000
_cell.length_b   1.000
_cell.length_c   1.000
_cell.angle_alpha   90.00
_cell.angle_beta   90.00
_cell.angle_gamma   90.00
#
_symmetry.space_group_name_H-M   'P 1'
#
loop_
_entity.id
_entity.type
_entity.pdbx_description
1 polymer ?
#
loop_
_entity_poly.entity_id
_entity_poly.type
_entity_poly.pdbx_seq_one_letter_code
_entity_poly.pdbx_strand_id
1 'polypeptide(L)'
;DSHLLFSSYPRWGSIEMSGNNFEEIMVKHNMHEKEEFKSIKSLNIFYQAGTSKAGYPVFYYIARRYKIGETNGDLLIYHVILTLKPFCHTPFEIVVDFTHTCSDNRFRTDFLQKWFHVLPDMAYSNCHAAYIYNCNSWVREYTKYHDRILASIKGNRKLIFIESPNRINDFIELDQQKLPGATLSLDEDLKVFNNALKLSHKDTKVAIKVGPSAIQITSAEKTKVLSHSVLLNDVYYASEIEEVCLVDDNQFTLTIANESGPLSFIHNDCDSIVQAIIHIRNRWELSQPDSVTVHQKIRPKDVPGTLLNMALLNLGSADPSLRTAAYNQLCALTATFDLKIEGQLLETSGLCIPSNNTIFIKSVSEKLATNEPHLTLEFLEECIQGFRVSNI
;
A
#
# COMPACT_ATOMS: atom_id res chain seq x y z
N ASP A 1 8.77 27.08 16.60
CA ASP A 1 8.75 27.91 15.37
C ASP A 1 9.57 27.33 14.23
N SER A 2 9.08 26.24 13.63
CA SER A 2 9.72 25.56 12.50
C SER A 2 8.68 25.11 11.45
N HIS A 3 7.77 26.02 11.10
CA HIS A 3 6.64 25.77 10.18
C HIS A 3 6.64 26.64 8.91
N LEU A 4 7.75 27.27 8.51
CA LEU A 4 7.71 28.34 7.49
C LEU A 4 8.57 28.15 6.22
N LEU A 5 8.98 26.94 5.84
CA LEU A 5 9.82 26.75 4.64
C LEU A 5 9.27 25.82 3.53
N PHE A 6 7.99 25.42 3.60
CA PHE A 6 7.35 24.70 2.49
C PHE A 6 6.00 25.32 2.13
N SER A 7 6.00 26.50 1.49
CA SER A 7 4.85 27.01 0.71
C SER A 7 5.20 28.35 0.05
N SER A 8 5.81 28.31 -1.14
CA SER A 8 5.97 29.52 -1.97
C SER A 8 5.75 29.23 -3.46
N TYR A 9 4.69 28.48 -3.77
CA TYR A 9 4.06 28.56 -5.09
C TYR A 9 2.59 28.92 -4.89
N PRO A 10 2.06 29.92 -5.62
CA PRO A 10 0.67 30.28 -5.48
C PRO A 10 -0.17 29.05 -5.83
N ARG A 11 -1.07 28.64 -4.92
CA ARG A 11 -2.13 27.69 -5.28
C ARG A 11 -2.89 28.29 -6.46
N TRP A 12 -2.66 27.76 -7.66
CA TRP A 12 -3.32 28.20 -8.89
C TRP A 12 -4.79 27.74 -8.92
N GLY A 13 -5.59 28.28 -7.99
CA GLY A 13 -7.03 28.16 -8.00
C GLY A 13 -7.62 29.50 -8.40
N SER A 14 -7.64 29.81 -9.71
CA SER A 14 -8.54 30.84 -10.34
C SER A 14 -8.05 31.37 -11.69
N ILE A 15 -6.89 30.98 -12.22
CA ILE A 15 -6.53 31.38 -13.60
C ILE A 15 -7.34 30.51 -14.56
N GLU A 16 -7.95 31.11 -15.59
CA GLU A 16 -8.62 30.40 -16.69
C GLU A 16 -7.64 29.42 -17.35
N MET A 17 -7.64 28.19 -16.86
CA MET A 17 -6.75 27.10 -17.26
C MET A 17 -7.31 26.41 -18.50
N SER A 18 -7.33 27.13 -19.62
CA SER A 18 -7.37 26.47 -20.93
C SER A 18 -6.01 25.80 -21.17
N GLY A 19 -5.98 24.66 -21.88
CA GLY A 19 -4.74 23.88 -22.05
C GLY A 19 -3.56 24.67 -22.62
N ASN A 20 -3.83 25.63 -23.52
CA ASN A 20 -2.80 26.51 -24.10
C ASN A 20 -2.19 27.46 -23.04
N ASN A 21 -3.00 28.01 -22.13
CA ASN A 21 -2.51 28.92 -21.09
C ASN A 21 -1.63 28.19 -20.05
N PHE A 22 -2.01 26.96 -19.68
CA PHE A 22 -1.22 26.14 -18.75
C PHE A 22 0.15 25.76 -19.32
N GLU A 23 0.20 25.32 -20.58
CA GLU A 23 1.46 24.96 -21.24
C GLU A 23 2.39 26.18 -21.37
N GLU A 24 1.86 27.32 -21.82
CA GLU A 24 2.63 28.57 -21.92
C GLU A 24 3.24 29.00 -20.58
N ILE A 25 2.48 28.88 -19.48
CA ILE A 25 2.98 29.20 -18.14
C ILE A 25 4.14 28.27 -17.76
N MET A 26 4.03 26.97 -18.01
CA MET A 26 5.08 26.00 -17.70
C MET A 26 6.36 26.21 -18.49
N VAL A 27 6.22 26.56 -19.79
CA VAL A 27 7.35 26.91 -20.67
C VAL A 27 8.01 28.20 -20.20
N LYS A 28 7.24 29.25 -19.90
CA LYS A 28 7.75 30.55 -19.42
C LYS A 28 8.60 30.43 -18.16
N HIS A 29 8.35 29.42 -17.32
CA HIS A 29 9.10 29.18 -16.09
C HIS A 29 10.18 28.09 -16.24
N ASN A 30 10.52 27.67 -17.46
CA ASN A 30 11.54 26.64 -17.75
C ASN A 30 11.37 25.34 -16.95
N MET A 31 10.12 24.93 -16.69
CA MET A 31 9.84 23.76 -15.85
C MET A 31 10.42 22.46 -16.43
N HIS A 32 10.61 22.40 -17.75
CA HIS A 32 11.17 21.25 -18.45
C HIS A 32 12.67 21.00 -18.17
N GLU A 33 13.41 22.01 -17.71
CA GLU A 33 14.83 21.90 -17.37
C GLU A 33 15.06 21.44 -15.94
N LYS A 34 14.04 21.59 -15.07
CA LYS A 34 14.14 21.24 -13.66
C LYS A 34 14.28 19.73 -13.45
N GLU A 35 15.13 19.36 -12.49
CA GLU A 35 15.35 17.95 -12.12
C GLU A 35 14.07 17.24 -11.69
N GLU A 36 13.17 17.95 -11.00
CA GLU A 36 11.86 17.44 -10.58
C GLU A 36 11.04 16.94 -11.78
N PHE A 37 11.06 17.66 -12.91
CA PHE A 37 10.37 17.24 -14.12
C PHE A 37 11.04 16.03 -14.81
N LYS A 38 12.38 15.95 -14.77
CA LYS A 38 13.11 14.78 -15.25
C LYS A 38 12.78 13.53 -14.42
N SER A 39 12.59 13.70 -13.11
CA SER A 39 12.12 12.65 -12.21
C SER A 39 10.72 12.15 -12.59
N ILE A 40 9.77 13.04 -12.90
CA ILE A 40 8.44 12.64 -13.40
C ILE A 40 8.54 11.75 -14.65
N LYS A 41 9.44 12.08 -15.59
CA LYS A 41 9.66 11.27 -16.79
C LYS A 41 10.22 9.89 -16.46
N SER A 42 11.22 9.81 -15.58
CA SER A 42 11.87 8.53 -15.23
C SER A 42 10.92 7.58 -14.49
N LEU A 43 9.92 8.10 -13.77
CA LEU A 43 8.88 7.29 -13.13
C LEU A 43 8.03 6.53 -14.15
N ASN A 44 7.97 6.93 -15.43
CA ASN A 44 7.15 6.28 -16.45
C ASN A 44 5.69 6.09 -16.01
N ILE A 45 5.11 7.12 -15.36
CA ILE A 45 3.68 7.15 -15.00
C ILE A 45 2.83 7.23 -16.27
N PHE A 46 3.28 8.01 -17.26
CA PHE A 46 2.66 8.14 -18.57
C PHE A 46 3.69 8.07 -19.68
N TYR A 47 3.46 7.25 -20.71
CA TYR A 47 4.38 7.09 -21.84
C TYR A 47 3.66 6.62 -23.11
N GLN A 48 4.26 6.90 -24.27
CA GLN A 48 3.83 6.37 -25.57
C GLN A 48 4.66 5.14 -25.90
N ALA A 49 4.02 4.04 -26.30
CA ALA A 49 4.73 2.88 -26.81
C ALA A 49 3.82 1.95 -27.62
N GLY A 50 4.31 1.44 -28.74
CA GLY A 50 3.55 0.50 -29.58
C GLY A 50 2.39 1.12 -30.35
N THR A 51 1.71 0.27 -31.12
CA THR A 51 0.62 0.63 -32.03
C THR A 51 -0.52 -0.38 -31.89
N SER A 52 -1.77 0.09 -31.89
CA SER A 52 -2.94 -0.79 -31.85
C SER A 52 -3.15 -1.51 -33.18
N LYS A 53 -4.02 -2.53 -33.20
CA LYS A 53 -4.41 -3.21 -34.44
C LYS A 53 -5.12 -2.28 -35.44
N ALA A 54 -5.72 -1.20 -34.95
CA ALA A 54 -6.29 -0.16 -35.78
C ALA A 54 -5.25 0.82 -36.37
N GLY A 55 -3.97 0.64 -36.05
CA GLY A 55 -2.88 1.49 -36.52
C GLY A 55 -2.68 2.77 -35.72
N TYR A 56 -3.30 2.90 -34.54
CA TYR A 56 -3.19 4.11 -33.71
C TYR A 56 -2.06 3.98 -32.68
N PRO A 57 -1.31 5.08 -32.41
CA PRO A 57 -0.32 5.08 -31.35
C PRO A 57 -0.98 4.84 -29.99
N VAL A 58 -0.37 4.00 -29.16
CA VAL A 58 -0.88 3.66 -27.83
C VAL A 58 -0.10 4.39 -26.74
N PHE A 59 -0.84 4.98 -25.81
CA PHE A 59 -0.31 5.61 -24.60
C PHE A 59 -0.69 4.80 -23.38
N TYR A 60 0.16 4.77 -22.37
CA TYR A 60 -0.05 4.03 -21.13
C TYR A 60 -0.05 4.99 -19.97
N TYR A 61 -1.06 4.91 -19.12
CA TYR A 61 -1.07 5.49 -17.78
C TYR A 61 -0.99 4.36 -16.75
N ILE A 62 0.06 4.35 -15.93
CA ILE A 62 0.29 3.33 -14.90
C ILE A 62 -0.04 3.94 -13.55
N ALA A 63 -1.28 3.72 -13.07
CA ALA A 63 -1.82 4.41 -11.91
C ALA A 63 -0.98 4.19 -10.64
N ARG A 64 -0.55 2.93 -10.39
CA ARG A 64 0.26 2.58 -9.21
C ARG A 64 1.60 3.31 -9.08
N ARG A 65 2.13 3.88 -10.17
CA ARG A 65 3.39 4.65 -10.17
C ARG A 65 3.21 6.09 -9.75
N TYR A 66 1.99 6.63 -9.81
CA TYR A 66 1.68 7.92 -9.21
C TYR A 66 1.50 7.75 -7.71
N LYS A 67 2.21 8.56 -6.91
CA LYS A 67 2.09 8.56 -5.45
C LYS A 67 1.67 9.95 -4.96
N ILE A 68 0.52 10.00 -4.28
CA ILE A 68 0.00 11.24 -3.71
C ILE A 68 0.98 11.80 -2.66
N GLY A 69 1.29 13.09 -2.75
CA GLY A 69 2.22 13.76 -1.83
C GLY A 69 3.69 13.63 -2.23
N GLU A 70 4.07 12.63 -3.02
CA GLU A 70 5.42 12.49 -3.58
C GLU A 70 5.53 13.01 -5.01
N THR A 71 4.48 12.81 -5.81
CA THR A 71 4.45 13.20 -7.22
C THR A 71 3.80 14.57 -7.40
N ASN A 72 4.52 15.51 -8.01
CA ASN A 72 3.97 16.82 -8.38
C ASN A 72 2.93 16.68 -9.51
N GLY A 73 1.66 16.92 -9.18
CA GLY A 73 0.55 16.73 -10.11
C GLY A 73 0.60 17.67 -11.32
N ASP A 74 0.97 18.94 -11.13
CA ASP A 74 1.02 19.90 -12.23
C ASP A 74 2.14 19.54 -13.23
N LEU A 75 3.28 19.05 -12.74
CA LEU A 75 4.35 18.51 -13.59
C LEU A 75 3.93 17.23 -14.34
N LEU A 76 3.12 16.37 -13.71
CA LEU A 76 2.54 15.21 -14.38
C LEU A 76 1.61 15.62 -15.52
N ILE A 77 0.71 16.58 -15.31
CA ILE A 77 -0.17 17.09 -16.38
C ILE A 77 0.68 17.66 -17.51
N TYR A 78 1.70 18.45 -17.19
CA TYR A 78 2.60 19.01 -18.20
C TYR A 78 3.34 17.92 -18.99
N HIS A 79 3.82 16.87 -18.32
CA HIS A 79 4.41 15.71 -18.98
C HIS A 79 3.43 15.01 -19.93
N VAL A 80 2.17 14.83 -19.52
CA VAL A 80 1.14 14.24 -20.39
C VAL A 80 0.86 15.11 -21.62
N ILE A 81 0.73 16.43 -21.44
CA ILE A 81 0.52 17.38 -22.55
C ILE A 81 1.67 17.27 -23.56
N LEU A 82 2.92 17.35 -23.11
CA LEU A 82 4.08 17.27 -23.99
C LEU A 82 4.17 15.92 -24.71
N THR A 83 3.77 14.83 -24.04
CA THR A 83 3.78 13.48 -24.61
C THR A 83 2.69 13.31 -25.67
N LEU A 84 1.51 13.91 -25.48
CA LEU A 84 0.39 13.86 -26.44
C LEU A 84 0.53 14.86 -27.58
N LYS A 85 1.25 15.98 -27.38
CA LYS A 85 1.33 17.09 -28.34
C LYS A 85 1.69 16.69 -29.78
N PRO A 86 2.63 15.76 -30.04
CA PRO A 86 2.93 15.33 -31.40
C PRO A 86 1.79 14.55 -32.08
N PHE A 87 0.83 14.05 -31.30
CA PHE A 87 -0.22 13.14 -31.74
C PHE A 87 -1.63 13.72 -31.56
N CYS A 88 -1.77 14.92 -30.99
CA CYS A 88 -3.07 15.48 -30.63
C CYS A 88 -3.96 15.80 -31.84
N HIS A 89 -3.40 15.83 -33.05
CA HIS A 89 -4.12 16.04 -34.32
C HIS A 89 -4.50 14.73 -35.04
N THR A 90 -4.07 13.58 -34.53
CA THR A 90 -4.35 12.25 -35.08
C THR A 90 -5.03 11.37 -34.04
N PRO A 91 -5.88 10.40 -34.43
CA PRO A 91 -6.47 9.49 -33.46
C PRO A 91 -5.39 8.69 -32.72
N PHE A 92 -5.60 8.50 -31.41
CA PHE A 92 -4.72 7.72 -30.54
C PHE A 92 -5.53 6.91 -29.53
N GLU A 93 -4.91 5.94 -28.88
CA GLU A 93 -5.54 5.11 -27.86
C GLU A 93 -4.78 5.18 -26.54
N ILE A 94 -5.49 4.96 -25.42
CA ILE A 94 -4.90 4.97 -24.08
C ILE A 94 -5.18 3.64 -23.38
N VAL A 95 -4.17 3.06 -22.74
CA VAL A 95 -4.32 1.98 -21.76
C VAL A 95 -4.14 2.57 -20.37
N VAL A 96 -5.14 2.41 -19.51
CA VAL A 96 -5.12 2.85 -18.11
C VAL A 96 -4.97 1.60 -17.25
N ASP A 97 -3.75 1.38 -16.75
CA ASP A 97 -3.41 0.24 -15.90
C ASP A 97 -3.69 0.56 -14.43
N PHE A 98 -4.77 -0.02 -13.91
CA PHE A 98 -5.17 0.08 -12.51
C PHE A 98 -4.66 -1.08 -11.63
N THR A 99 -3.77 -1.93 -12.16
CA THR A 99 -3.14 -3.01 -11.38
C THR A 99 -2.60 -2.47 -10.06
N HIS A 100 -3.07 -3.04 -8.94
CA HIS A 100 -2.66 -2.67 -7.58
C HIS A 100 -2.85 -1.17 -7.25
N THR A 101 -3.85 -0.51 -7.83
CA THR A 101 -4.15 0.89 -7.48
C THR A 101 -4.87 0.97 -6.15
N CYS A 102 -4.33 1.74 -5.21
CA CYS A 102 -4.91 1.92 -3.88
C CYS A 102 -5.00 3.42 -3.48
N SER A 103 -5.27 3.67 -2.20
CA SER A 103 -5.40 5.02 -1.64
C SER A 103 -4.18 5.91 -1.88
N ASP A 104 -2.98 5.34 -1.93
CA ASP A 104 -1.73 6.07 -2.19
C ASP A 104 -1.62 6.61 -3.61
N ASN A 105 -2.41 6.08 -4.55
CA ASN A 105 -2.36 6.43 -5.96
C ASN A 105 -3.46 7.41 -6.38
N ARG A 106 -4.27 7.89 -5.42
CA ARG A 106 -5.44 8.69 -5.70
C ARG A 106 -5.09 10.10 -6.16
N PHE A 107 -5.81 10.61 -7.17
CA PHE A 107 -5.86 12.04 -7.40
C PHE A 107 -6.77 12.70 -6.34
N ARG A 108 -6.31 13.82 -5.77
CA ARG A 108 -7.18 14.67 -4.94
C ARG A 108 -8.28 15.29 -5.80
N THR A 109 -9.41 15.66 -5.20
CA THR A 109 -10.59 16.19 -5.90
C THR A 109 -10.27 17.34 -6.85
N ASP A 110 -9.51 18.32 -6.37
CA ASP A 110 -9.07 19.50 -7.12
C ASP A 110 -8.15 19.11 -8.28
N PHE A 111 -7.23 18.18 -8.05
CA PHE A 111 -6.35 17.68 -9.10
C PHE A 111 -7.09 16.84 -10.15
N LEU A 112 -8.03 15.98 -9.74
CA LEU A 112 -8.85 15.18 -10.64
C LEU A 112 -9.64 16.06 -11.60
N GLN A 113 -10.21 17.17 -11.12
CA GLN A 113 -10.96 18.11 -11.96
C GLN A 113 -10.11 18.74 -13.06
N LYS A 114 -8.82 19.00 -12.82
CA LYS A 114 -7.92 19.60 -13.81
C LYS A 114 -7.80 18.75 -15.08
N TRP A 115 -7.83 17.42 -14.96
CA TRP A 115 -7.74 16.50 -16.12
C TRP A 115 -8.86 16.65 -17.15
N PHE A 116 -9.98 17.30 -16.79
CA PHE A 116 -11.11 17.54 -17.70
C PHE A 116 -11.10 18.93 -18.34
N HIS A 117 -10.14 19.79 -17.97
CA HIS A 117 -10.08 21.18 -18.44
C HIS A 117 -8.73 21.55 -19.06
N VAL A 118 -7.65 20.85 -18.69
CA VAL A 118 -6.28 21.27 -19.01
C VAL A 118 -5.71 20.64 -20.28
N LEU A 119 -6.22 19.49 -20.76
CA LEU A 119 -5.80 18.98 -22.07
C LEU A 119 -6.47 19.79 -23.20
N PRO A 120 -5.82 19.96 -24.37
CA PRO A 120 -6.44 20.58 -25.53
C PRO A 120 -7.70 19.81 -25.98
N ASP A 121 -8.74 20.52 -26.45
CA ASP A 121 -10.00 19.89 -26.92
C ASP A 121 -9.78 18.81 -28.00
N MET A 122 -8.77 19.02 -28.84
CA MET A 122 -8.37 18.05 -29.86
C MET A 122 -7.89 16.72 -29.25
N ALA A 123 -7.23 16.75 -28.09
CA ALA A 123 -6.79 15.53 -27.42
C ALA A 123 -7.98 14.69 -26.92
N TYR A 124 -9.02 15.31 -26.36
CA TYR A 124 -10.22 14.57 -25.93
C TYR A 124 -11.01 14.01 -27.12
N SER A 125 -11.13 14.77 -28.21
CA SER A 125 -11.88 14.34 -29.39
C SER A 125 -11.16 13.22 -30.15
N ASN A 126 -9.82 13.30 -30.28
CA ASN A 126 -9.00 12.33 -31.00
C ASN A 126 -8.61 11.09 -30.17
N CYS A 127 -8.89 11.06 -28.86
CA CYS A 127 -8.83 9.80 -28.11
C CYS A 127 -9.87 8.83 -28.68
N HIS A 128 -9.42 7.78 -29.38
CA HIS A 128 -10.25 6.80 -30.07
C HIS A 128 -10.87 5.82 -29.07
N ALA A 129 -10.03 5.24 -28.21
CA ALA A 129 -10.43 4.31 -27.17
C ALA A 129 -9.54 4.46 -25.92
N ALA A 130 -10.13 4.21 -24.75
CA ALA A 130 -9.42 4.08 -23.49
C ALA A 130 -9.69 2.69 -22.89
N TYR A 131 -8.67 1.85 -22.87
CA TYR A 131 -8.71 0.50 -22.31
C TYR A 131 -8.44 0.55 -20.81
N ILE A 132 -9.43 0.16 -20.01
CA ILE A 132 -9.32 0.16 -18.56
C ILE A 132 -8.91 -1.25 -18.11
N TYR A 133 -7.67 -1.38 -17.65
CA TYR A 133 -7.04 -2.65 -17.32
C TYR A 133 -6.96 -2.85 -15.80
N ASN A 134 -7.28 -4.06 -15.31
CA ASN A 134 -7.26 -4.41 -13.87
C ASN A 134 -8.00 -3.41 -12.97
N CYS A 135 -9.22 -3.01 -13.36
CA CYS A 135 -10.08 -2.22 -12.47
C CYS A 135 -10.39 -3.03 -11.20
N ASN A 136 -10.22 -2.40 -10.03
CA ASN A 136 -10.35 -3.07 -8.74
C ASN A 136 -11.46 -2.43 -7.87
N SER A 137 -11.71 -3.02 -6.70
CA SER A 137 -12.72 -2.58 -5.76
C SER A 137 -12.48 -1.15 -5.27
N TRP A 138 -11.22 -0.78 -5.03
CA TRP A 138 -10.86 0.57 -4.60
C TRP A 138 -11.17 1.61 -5.69
N VAL A 139 -10.80 1.36 -6.95
CA VAL A 139 -11.10 2.23 -8.10
C VAL A 139 -12.60 2.37 -8.29
N ARG A 140 -13.37 1.30 -8.10
CA ARG A 140 -14.84 1.38 -8.13
C ARG A 140 -15.38 2.36 -7.08
N GLU A 141 -14.94 2.28 -5.82
CA GLU A 141 -15.40 3.20 -4.78
C GLU A 141 -14.90 4.64 -5.03
N TYR A 142 -13.67 4.80 -5.53
CA TYR A 142 -13.13 6.10 -5.93
C TYR A 142 -13.98 6.77 -7.03
N THR A 143 -14.34 6.02 -8.07
CA THR A 143 -15.19 6.54 -9.16
C THR A 143 -16.59 6.89 -8.68
N LYS A 144 -17.15 6.10 -7.75
CA LYS A 144 -18.45 6.38 -7.12
C LYS A 144 -18.41 7.63 -6.24
N TYR A 145 -17.34 7.81 -5.46
CA TYR A 145 -17.13 9.00 -4.63
C TYR A 145 -17.03 10.29 -5.49
N HIS A 146 -16.40 10.18 -6.67
CA HIS A 146 -16.22 11.29 -7.61
C HIS A 146 -17.25 11.31 -8.76
N ASP A 147 -18.45 10.73 -8.58
CA ASP A 147 -19.46 10.58 -9.64
C ASP A 147 -19.79 11.91 -10.36
N ARG A 148 -19.82 13.03 -9.63
CA ARG A 148 -20.06 14.36 -10.21
C ARG A 148 -18.96 14.82 -11.17
N ILE A 149 -17.70 14.57 -10.83
CA ILE A 149 -16.55 14.97 -11.66
C ILE A 149 -16.45 14.07 -12.89
N LEU A 150 -16.73 12.78 -12.71
CA LEU A 150 -16.64 11.76 -13.77
C LEU A 150 -17.93 11.64 -14.61
N ALA A 151 -18.91 12.52 -14.39
CA ALA A 151 -20.21 12.45 -15.05
C ALA A 151 -20.10 12.53 -16.59
N SER A 152 -19.14 13.30 -17.11
CA SER A 152 -18.92 13.47 -18.56
C SER A 152 -18.41 12.21 -19.27
N ILE A 153 -17.77 11.29 -18.54
CA ILE A 153 -17.23 10.05 -19.10
C ILE A 153 -18.10 8.83 -18.77
N LYS A 154 -19.14 9.01 -17.96
CA LYS A 154 -20.04 7.94 -17.53
C LYS A 154 -20.83 7.38 -18.71
N GLY A 155 -20.71 6.08 -18.96
CA GLY A 155 -21.35 5.38 -20.09
C GLY A 155 -20.74 5.71 -21.46
N ASN A 156 -19.58 6.37 -21.50
CA ASN A 156 -18.90 6.68 -22.75
C ASN A 156 -18.39 5.39 -23.42
N ARG A 157 -18.85 5.13 -24.64
CA ARG A 157 -18.50 3.91 -25.40
C ARG A 157 -17.01 3.78 -25.74
N LYS A 158 -16.25 4.89 -25.67
CA LYS A 158 -14.79 4.87 -25.83
C LYS A 158 -14.07 4.23 -24.63
N LEU A 159 -14.73 4.10 -23.47
CA LEU A 159 -14.20 3.39 -22.30
C LEU A 159 -14.45 1.88 -22.45
N ILE A 160 -13.38 1.12 -22.60
CA ILE A 160 -13.42 -0.32 -22.81
C ILE A 160 -12.75 -0.99 -21.62
N PHE A 161 -13.53 -1.64 -20.76
CA PHE A 161 -13.00 -2.37 -19.61
C PHE A 161 -12.51 -3.75 -20.04
N ILE A 162 -11.26 -4.04 -19.75
CA ILE A 162 -10.59 -5.30 -20.09
C ILE A 162 -10.89 -6.30 -18.97
N GLU A 163 -11.80 -7.23 -19.24
CA GLU A 163 -12.32 -8.19 -18.25
C GLU A 163 -11.32 -9.30 -17.90
N SER A 164 -10.48 -9.67 -18.86
CA SER A 164 -9.38 -10.61 -18.66
C SER A 164 -8.14 -10.00 -19.28
N PRO A 165 -6.99 -10.05 -18.58
CA PRO A 165 -5.69 -9.62 -19.08
C PRO A 165 -5.42 -9.91 -20.55
N ASN A 166 -5.71 -11.14 -20.99
CA ASN A 166 -5.46 -11.59 -22.35
C ASN A 166 -6.33 -10.89 -23.40
N ARG A 167 -7.46 -10.28 -23.03
CA ARG A 167 -8.37 -9.60 -23.96
C ARG A 167 -7.83 -8.27 -24.47
N ILE A 168 -6.80 -7.70 -23.84
CA ILE A 168 -6.12 -6.55 -24.45
C ILE A 168 -5.51 -6.92 -25.81
N ASN A 169 -5.17 -8.21 -26.00
CA ASN A 169 -4.66 -8.74 -27.25
C ASN A 169 -5.68 -8.74 -28.40
N ASP A 170 -6.96 -8.50 -28.10
CA ASP A 170 -7.99 -8.29 -29.12
C ASP A 170 -7.80 -6.93 -29.82
N PHE A 171 -7.14 -5.97 -29.15
CA PHE A 171 -7.00 -4.58 -29.58
C PHE A 171 -5.56 -4.17 -29.93
N ILE A 172 -4.57 -4.78 -29.26
CA ILE A 172 -3.14 -4.48 -29.43
C ILE A 172 -2.41 -5.81 -29.62
N GLU A 173 -1.54 -5.94 -30.64
CA GLU A 173 -0.76 -7.17 -30.80
C GLU A 173 0.22 -7.39 -29.64
N LEU A 174 0.52 -8.65 -29.32
CA LEU A 174 1.35 -9.04 -28.16
C LEU A 174 2.75 -8.36 -28.16
N ASP A 175 3.36 -8.20 -29.33
CA ASP A 175 4.67 -7.55 -29.49
C ASP A 175 4.59 -6.03 -29.37
N GLN A 176 3.43 -5.45 -29.69
CA GLN A 176 3.12 -4.02 -29.59
C GLN A 176 2.63 -3.61 -28.21
N GLN A 177 2.14 -4.54 -27.41
CA GLN A 177 1.72 -4.27 -26.03
C GLN A 177 2.93 -3.96 -25.15
N LYS A 178 2.85 -2.86 -24.39
CA LYS A 178 3.93 -2.36 -23.52
C LYS A 178 3.43 -2.07 -22.11
N LEU A 179 2.59 -2.95 -21.57
CA LEU A 179 2.27 -2.95 -20.15
C LEU A 179 3.53 -3.24 -19.30
N PRO A 180 3.59 -2.76 -18.05
CA PRO A 180 4.72 -3.07 -17.17
C PRO A 180 4.91 -4.57 -16.99
N GLY A 181 6.15 -5.06 -16.99
CA GLY A 181 6.45 -6.49 -16.77
C GLY A 181 5.85 -7.02 -15.46
N ALA A 182 5.88 -6.21 -14.40
CA ALA A 182 5.24 -6.53 -13.11
C ALA A 182 3.71 -6.60 -13.14
N THR A 183 3.06 -6.12 -14.21
CA THR A 183 1.62 -6.33 -14.46
C THR A 183 1.42 -7.66 -15.18
N LEU A 184 2.24 -7.95 -16.20
CA LEU A 184 2.13 -9.16 -17.02
C LEU A 184 2.47 -10.43 -16.25
N SER A 185 3.48 -10.38 -15.38
CA SER A 185 3.92 -11.52 -14.57
C SER A 185 2.86 -11.98 -13.54
N LEU A 186 1.79 -11.20 -13.32
CA LEU A 186 0.71 -11.59 -12.41
C LEU A 186 -0.14 -12.73 -12.99
N ASP A 187 -0.15 -12.90 -14.31
CA ASP A 187 -0.97 -13.92 -14.98
C ASP A 187 -0.23 -15.24 -15.28
N GLU A 188 1.03 -15.33 -14.83
CA GLU A 188 1.88 -16.51 -15.00
C GLU A 188 1.72 -17.49 -13.81
N ASP A 189 1.73 -18.79 -14.09
CA ASP A 189 1.75 -19.89 -13.10
C ASP A 189 0.71 -19.79 -11.97
N LEU A 190 -0.54 -19.44 -12.33
CA LEU A 190 -1.63 -19.25 -11.39
C LEU A 190 -2.28 -20.57 -10.92
N LYS A 191 -2.40 -20.75 -9.60
CA LYS A 191 -3.35 -21.69 -8.99
C LYS A 191 -4.70 -21.00 -8.82
N VAL A 192 -5.74 -21.48 -9.50
CA VAL A 192 -7.07 -20.84 -9.52
C VAL A 192 -8.08 -21.64 -8.72
N PHE A 193 -8.68 -21.00 -7.72
CA PHE A 193 -9.76 -21.51 -6.89
C PHE A 193 -11.04 -20.75 -7.22
N ASN A 194 -12.00 -21.42 -7.87
CA ASN A 194 -13.25 -20.80 -8.32
C ASN A 194 -14.36 -20.96 -7.28
N ASN A 195 -15.40 -20.13 -7.38
CA ASN A 195 -16.60 -20.22 -6.53
C ASN A 195 -16.34 -20.01 -5.03
N ALA A 196 -15.29 -19.27 -4.66
CA ALA A 196 -15.12 -18.79 -3.29
C ALA A 196 -16.15 -17.69 -2.98
N LEU A 197 -16.54 -17.56 -1.72
CA LEU A 197 -17.45 -16.52 -1.25
C LEU A 197 -16.67 -15.52 -0.38
N LYS A 198 -16.52 -14.28 -0.84
CA LYS A 198 -15.96 -13.18 -0.04
C LYS A 198 -17.04 -12.63 0.87
N LEU A 199 -16.86 -12.77 2.17
CA LEU A 199 -17.81 -12.28 3.17
C LEU A 199 -17.67 -10.77 3.36
N SER A 200 -18.80 -10.07 3.34
CA SER A 200 -18.86 -8.63 3.62
C SER A 200 -20.28 -8.24 4.03
N HIS A 201 -20.66 -6.96 3.95
CA HIS A 201 -22.08 -6.58 4.07
C HIS A 201 -22.98 -7.26 3.04
N LYS A 202 -22.42 -7.59 1.86
CA LYS A 202 -23.07 -8.42 0.86
C LYS A 202 -22.06 -9.45 0.35
N ASP A 203 -22.31 -10.71 0.66
CA ASP A 203 -21.44 -11.78 0.22
C ASP A 203 -21.36 -11.81 -1.31
N THR A 204 -20.15 -11.94 -1.81
CA THR A 204 -19.86 -11.84 -3.25
C THR A 204 -19.07 -13.06 -3.68
N LYS A 205 -19.51 -13.70 -4.77
CA LYS A 205 -18.75 -14.80 -5.38
C LYS A 205 -17.49 -14.26 -6.06
N VAL A 206 -16.36 -14.91 -5.80
CA VAL A 206 -15.05 -14.54 -6.31
C VAL A 206 -14.28 -15.78 -6.77
N ALA A 207 -13.28 -15.55 -7.61
CA ALA A 207 -12.21 -16.50 -7.89
C ALA A 207 -10.94 -16.01 -7.19
N ILE A 208 -10.30 -16.89 -6.42
CA ILE A 208 -9.02 -16.63 -5.75
C ILE A 208 -7.94 -17.24 -6.63
N LYS A 209 -7.01 -16.41 -7.12
CA LYS A 209 -5.88 -16.84 -7.93
C LYS A 209 -4.60 -16.60 -7.13
N VAL A 210 -3.84 -17.65 -6.89
CA VAL A 210 -2.55 -17.54 -6.18
C VAL A 210 -1.46 -17.74 -7.22
N GLY A 211 -0.78 -16.64 -7.56
CA GLY A 211 0.40 -16.66 -8.43
C GLY A 211 1.70 -16.71 -7.62
N PRO A 212 2.87 -16.65 -8.28
CA PRO A 212 4.14 -16.73 -7.57
C PRO A 212 4.33 -15.60 -6.56
N SER A 213 4.02 -14.35 -6.92
CA SER A 213 4.35 -13.14 -6.14
C SER A 213 3.17 -12.41 -5.52
N ALA A 214 1.94 -12.81 -5.85
CA ALA A 214 0.73 -12.12 -5.44
C ALA A 214 -0.48 -13.06 -5.45
N ILE A 215 -1.50 -12.65 -4.71
CA ILE A 215 -2.85 -13.18 -4.87
C ILE A 215 -3.70 -12.20 -5.66
N GLN A 216 -4.65 -12.73 -6.43
CA GLN A 216 -5.68 -11.96 -7.12
C GLN A 216 -7.06 -12.45 -6.70
N ILE A 217 -7.94 -11.53 -6.33
CA ILE A 217 -9.33 -11.79 -5.99
C ILE A 217 -10.19 -11.18 -7.10
N THR A 218 -10.60 -12.01 -8.05
CA THR A 218 -11.43 -11.58 -9.19
C THR A 218 -12.90 -11.78 -8.86
N SER A 219 -13.74 -10.76 -9.03
CA SER A 219 -15.19 -10.90 -8.84
C SER A 219 -15.79 -11.84 -9.90
N ALA A 220 -16.73 -12.71 -9.50
CA ALA A 220 -17.46 -13.57 -10.43
C ALA A 220 -18.70 -12.85 -11.00
N GLU A 221 -19.23 -11.88 -10.26
CA GLU A 221 -20.36 -11.06 -10.70
C GLU A 221 -19.88 -9.68 -11.17
N LYS A 222 -20.51 -9.18 -12.24
CA LYS A 222 -20.21 -7.86 -12.77
C LYS A 222 -20.85 -6.78 -11.92
N THR A 223 -20.08 -5.73 -11.63
CA THR A 223 -20.56 -4.53 -10.95
C THR A 223 -20.57 -3.34 -11.90
N LYS A 224 -21.23 -2.25 -11.50
CA LYS A 224 -21.23 -1.01 -12.29
C LYS A 224 -20.07 -0.11 -11.89
N VAL A 225 -19.22 0.22 -12.87
CA VAL A 225 -18.17 1.24 -12.77
C VAL A 225 -18.36 2.19 -13.95
N LEU A 226 -18.54 3.49 -13.68
CA LEU A 226 -18.84 4.49 -14.72
C LEU A 226 -19.99 4.09 -15.65
N SER A 227 -21.01 3.39 -15.13
CA SER A 227 -22.14 2.80 -15.88
C SER A 227 -21.82 1.58 -16.78
N HIS A 228 -20.55 1.17 -16.89
CA HIS A 228 -20.14 -0.07 -17.55
C HIS A 228 -20.27 -1.26 -16.60
N SER A 229 -20.61 -2.43 -17.13
CA SER A 229 -20.69 -3.68 -16.35
C SER A 229 -19.34 -4.38 -16.42
N VAL A 230 -18.65 -4.51 -15.28
CA VAL A 230 -17.23 -4.90 -15.23
C VAL A 230 -16.99 -5.95 -14.16
N LEU A 231 -16.05 -6.86 -14.41
CA LEU A 231 -15.46 -7.70 -13.37
C LEU A 231 -14.33 -6.91 -12.70
N LEU A 232 -14.25 -7.02 -11.38
CA LEU A 232 -13.21 -6.36 -10.59
C LEU A 232 -12.10 -7.36 -10.29
N ASN A 233 -10.86 -6.87 -10.21
CA ASN A 233 -9.71 -7.69 -9.86
C ASN A 233 -8.88 -6.98 -8.79
N ASP A 234 -9.00 -7.44 -7.54
CA ASP A 234 -8.17 -6.95 -6.44
C ASP A 234 -6.86 -7.75 -6.42
N VAL A 235 -5.71 -7.07 -6.41
CA VAL A 235 -4.39 -7.69 -6.39
C VAL A 235 -3.72 -7.37 -5.07
N TYR A 236 -3.15 -8.36 -4.39
CA TYR A 236 -2.41 -8.18 -3.15
C TYR A 236 -1.06 -8.89 -3.26
N TYR A 237 0.03 -8.16 -3.07
CA TYR A 237 1.37 -8.72 -3.16
C TYR A 237 1.72 -9.53 -1.91
N ALA A 238 2.57 -10.54 -2.04
CA ALA A 238 3.02 -11.36 -0.90
C ALA A 238 3.62 -10.50 0.25
N SER A 239 4.29 -9.39 -0.09
CA SER A 239 4.84 -8.42 0.87
C SER A 239 3.80 -7.72 1.75
N GLU A 240 2.54 -7.72 1.33
CA GLU A 240 1.45 -7.03 2.02
C GLU A 240 0.62 -7.99 2.87
N ILE A 241 0.89 -9.29 2.79
CA ILE A 241 0.16 -10.32 3.53
C ILE A 241 0.76 -10.41 4.94
N GLU A 242 0.06 -9.84 5.91
CA GLU A 242 0.50 -9.85 7.32
C GLU A 242 0.17 -11.17 8.00
N GLU A 243 -0.97 -11.79 7.67
CA GLU A 243 -1.45 -13.02 8.29
C GLU A 243 -2.45 -13.74 7.39
N VAL A 244 -2.45 -15.07 7.43
CA VAL A 244 -3.50 -15.93 6.86
C VAL A 244 -3.86 -16.99 7.88
N CYS A 245 -5.15 -17.07 8.22
CA CYS A 245 -5.64 -17.94 9.29
C CYS A 245 -6.81 -18.77 8.82
N LEU A 246 -6.71 -20.09 9.01
CA LEU A 246 -7.84 -20.99 8.88
C LEU A 246 -8.74 -20.81 10.11
N VAL A 247 -10.03 -20.52 9.89
CA VAL A 247 -11.00 -20.33 10.97
C VAL A 247 -11.74 -21.64 11.24
N ASP A 248 -12.17 -22.32 10.18
CA ASP A 248 -12.76 -23.65 10.18
C ASP A 248 -12.44 -24.36 8.85
N ASP A 249 -12.95 -25.59 8.65
CA ASP A 249 -12.68 -26.40 7.45
C ASP A 249 -13.05 -25.70 6.13
N ASN A 250 -14.01 -24.76 6.16
CA ASN A 250 -14.55 -24.10 4.97
C ASN A 250 -14.35 -22.58 4.97
N GLN A 251 -13.68 -22.01 5.97
CA GLN A 251 -13.52 -20.57 6.12
C GLN A 251 -12.08 -20.19 6.52
N PHE A 252 -11.54 -19.17 5.87
CA PHE A 252 -10.26 -18.58 6.25
C PHE A 252 -10.32 -17.05 6.20
N THR A 253 -9.39 -16.41 6.91
CA THR A 253 -9.19 -14.97 6.91
C THR A 253 -7.80 -14.59 6.41
N LEU A 254 -7.71 -13.41 5.82
CA LEU A 254 -6.48 -12.84 5.30
C LEU A 254 -6.35 -11.41 5.80
N THR A 255 -5.29 -11.14 6.55
CA THR A 255 -4.94 -9.79 7.01
C THR A 255 -3.93 -9.19 6.03
N ILE A 256 -4.33 -8.08 5.41
CA ILE A 256 -3.52 -7.37 4.43
C ILE A 256 -3.13 -6.00 5.00
N ALA A 257 -1.87 -5.63 4.86
CA ALA A 257 -1.37 -4.32 5.22
C ALA A 257 -2.15 -3.22 4.49
N ASN A 258 -2.53 -2.17 5.22
CA ASN A 258 -3.29 -1.01 4.73
C ASN A 258 -4.74 -1.27 4.29
N GLU A 259 -5.28 -2.48 4.46
CA GLU A 259 -6.72 -2.73 4.40
C GLU A 259 -7.39 -2.38 5.74
N SER A 260 -8.67 -1.99 5.72
CA SER A 260 -9.38 -1.56 6.94
C SER A 260 -9.65 -2.68 7.94
N GLY A 261 -9.47 -3.94 7.53
CA GLY A 261 -9.69 -5.12 8.35
C GLY A 261 -9.41 -6.40 7.57
N PRO A 262 -9.49 -7.57 8.23
CA PRO A 262 -9.25 -8.85 7.59
C PRO A 262 -10.31 -9.15 6.53
N LEU A 263 -9.88 -9.76 5.44
CA LEU A 263 -10.74 -10.30 4.39
C LEU A 263 -11.13 -11.73 4.77
N SER A 264 -12.43 -12.03 4.81
CA SER A 264 -12.94 -13.36 5.14
C SER A 264 -13.49 -14.06 3.91
N PHE A 265 -13.15 -15.34 3.74
CA PHE A 265 -13.55 -16.14 2.58
C PHE A 265 -14.07 -17.51 3.00
N ILE A 266 -15.09 -18.00 2.29
CA ILE A 266 -15.58 -19.38 2.39
C ILE A 266 -15.25 -20.13 1.10
N HIS A 267 -14.67 -21.33 1.21
CA HIS A 267 -14.36 -22.22 0.10
C HIS A 267 -14.21 -23.67 0.59
N ASN A 268 -14.45 -24.67 -0.28
CA ASN A 268 -14.35 -26.08 0.12
C ASN A 268 -12.88 -26.56 0.28
N ASP A 269 -11.95 -25.90 -0.40
CA ASP A 269 -10.51 -26.22 -0.40
C ASP A 269 -9.68 -25.20 0.40
N CYS A 270 -10.18 -24.75 1.56
CA CYS A 270 -9.51 -23.72 2.36
C CYS A 270 -8.07 -24.09 2.74
N ASP A 271 -7.81 -25.34 3.15
CA ASP A 271 -6.46 -25.81 3.44
C ASP A 271 -5.50 -25.59 2.26
N SER A 272 -5.92 -25.96 1.05
CA SER A 272 -5.08 -25.81 -0.14
C SER A 272 -4.84 -24.33 -0.48
N ILE A 273 -5.83 -23.46 -0.27
CA ILE A 273 -5.69 -22.02 -0.51
C ILE A 273 -4.72 -21.43 0.50
N VAL A 274 -4.94 -21.69 1.79
CA VAL A 274 -4.11 -21.18 2.90
C VAL A 274 -2.66 -21.65 2.73
N GLN A 275 -2.43 -22.92 2.43
CA GLN A 275 -1.07 -23.44 2.17
C GLN A 275 -0.40 -22.76 0.97
N ALA A 276 -1.14 -22.50 -0.11
CA ALA A 276 -0.60 -21.77 -1.26
C ALA A 276 -0.24 -20.31 -0.90
N ILE A 277 -1.05 -19.64 -0.08
CA ILE A 277 -0.78 -18.27 0.39
C ILE A 277 0.43 -18.24 1.33
N ILE A 278 0.50 -19.14 2.30
CA ILE A 278 1.66 -19.29 3.21
C ILE A 278 2.94 -19.53 2.40
N HIS A 279 2.87 -20.39 1.38
CA HIS A 279 4.02 -20.69 0.54
C HIS A 279 4.58 -19.44 -0.15
N ILE A 280 3.73 -18.62 -0.77
CA ILE A 280 4.21 -17.41 -1.48
C ILE A 280 4.73 -16.35 -0.51
N ARG A 281 4.15 -16.25 0.68
CA ARG A 281 4.60 -15.35 1.74
C ARG A 281 5.97 -15.77 2.26
N ASN A 282 6.14 -17.02 2.68
CA ASN A 282 7.42 -17.54 3.17
C ASN A 282 8.52 -17.41 2.11
N ARG A 283 8.18 -17.67 0.84
CA ARG A 283 9.10 -17.49 -0.28
C ARG A 283 9.54 -16.02 -0.43
N TRP A 284 8.62 -15.07 -0.24
CA TRP A 284 8.94 -13.66 -0.24
C TRP A 284 9.81 -13.26 0.96
N GLU A 285 9.48 -13.73 2.16
CA GLU A 285 10.26 -13.48 3.39
C GLU A 285 11.71 -13.99 3.25
N LEU A 286 11.89 -15.23 2.78
CA LEU A 286 13.21 -15.83 2.52
C LEU A 286 13.99 -15.13 1.38
N SER A 287 13.31 -14.37 0.52
CA SER A 287 13.96 -13.60 -0.55
C SER A 287 14.40 -12.21 -0.10
N GLN A 288 13.99 -11.76 1.09
CA GLN A 288 14.47 -10.49 1.63
C GLN A 288 15.94 -10.66 2.07
N PRO A 289 16.81 -9.68 1.79
CA PRO A 289 18.18 -9.72 2.29
C PRO A 289 18.19 -9.78 3.82
N ASP A 290 19.09 -10.57 4.41
CA ASP A 290 19.26 -10.83 5.86
C ASP A 290 19.51 -9.59 6.75
N SER A 291 19.35 -8.37 6.23
CA SER A 291 19.63 -7.11 6.91
C SER A 291 18.41 -6.42 7.53
N VAL A 292 17.21 -7.01 7.46
CA VAL A 292 16.04 -6.49 8.16
C VAL A 292 15.56 -7.52 9.18
N THR A 293 16.25 -7.60 10.32
CA THR A 293 15.52 -7.89 11.55
C THR A 293 14.49 -6.77 11.68
N VAL A 294 13.28 -7.01 11.17
CA VAL A 294 12.13 -6.14 11.40
C VAL A 294 11.88 -6.24 12.89
N HIS A 295 12.54 -5.39 13.68
CA HIS A 295 12.03 -5.09 15.00
C HIS A 295 10.62 -4.57 14.77
N GLN A 296 9.63 -5.30 15.26
CA GLN A 296 8.25 -4.82 15.25
C GLN A 296 8.29 -3.38 15.78
N LYS A 297 7.80 -2.42 15.00
CA LYS A 297 7.73 -1.03 15.45
C LYS A 297 6.91 -1.04 16.74
N ILE A 298 7.58 -0.79 17.87
CA ILE A 298 6.94 -0.71 19.18
C ILE A 298 5.83 0.34 19.07
N ARG A 299 4.56 -0.06 19.23
CA ARG A 299 3.47 0.92 19.16
C ARG A 299 3.58 1.79 20.41
N PRO A 300 3.22 3.08 20.36
CA PRO A 300 3.36 3.98 21.52
C PRO A 300 2.74 3.45 22.82
N LYS A 301 1.67 2.64 22.70
CA LYS A 301 1.00 1.99 23.85
C LYS A 301 1.82 0.87 24.49
N ASP A 302 2.64 0.14 23.72
CA ASP A 302 3.38 -1.03 24.21
C ASP A 302 4.77 -0.65 24.78
N VAL A 303 5.19 0.62 24.60
CA VAL A 303 6.52 1.12 25.01
C VAL A 303 6.85 0.84 26.50
N PRO A 304 5.96 1.11 27.47
CA PRO A 304 6.27 0.88 28.88
C PRO A 304 6.51 -0.61 29.17
N GLY A 305 5.64 -1.50 28.68
CA GLY A 305 5.74 -2.94 28.84
C GLY A 305 7.02 -3.52 28.23
N THR A 306 7.32 -3.16 26.97
CA THR A 306 8.53 -3.64 26.27
C THR A 306 9.81 -3.20 26.98
N LEU A 307 9.92 -1.93 27.38
CA LEU A 307 11.11 -1.42 28.07
C LEU A 307 11.28 -2.01 29.47
N LEU A 308 10.18 -2.27 30.17
CA LEU A 308 10.20 -2.87 31.49
C LEU A 308 10.61 -4.35 31.45
N ASN A 309 10.19 -5.08 30.41
CA ASN A 309 10.67 -6.44 30.14
C ASN A 309 12.17 -6.47 29.84
N MET A 310 12.65 -5.53 29.02
CA MET A 310 14.09 -5.36 28.77
C MET A 310 14.88 -5.13 30.07
N ALA A 311 14.37 -4.29 30.98
CA ALA A 311 15.03 -4.03 32.26
C ALA A 311 15.04 -5.28 33.17
N LEU A 312 13.89 -5.94 33.37
CA LEU A 312 13.78 -7.11 34.25
C LEU A 312 14.56 -8.33 33.74
N LEU A 313 14.57 -8.55 32.42
CA LEU A 313 15.37 -9.61 31.81
C LEU A 313 16.87 -9.41 32.04
N ASN A 314 17.36 -8.19 31.76
CA ASN A 314 18.78 -7.88 31.85
C ASN A 314 19.29 -7.78 33.30
N LEU A 315 18.41 -7.54 34.28
CA LEU A 315 18.74 -7.70 35.69
C LEU A 315 19.16 -9.13 36.04
N GLY A 316 18.65 -10.14 35.35
CA GLY A 316 19.05 -11.55 35.52
C GLY A 316 20.38 -11.95 34.87
N SER A 317 21.07 -11.03 34.19
CA SER A 317 22.31 -11.33 33.47
C SER A 317 23.48 -11.66 34.40
N ALA A 318 24.42 -12.49 33.94
CA ALA A 318 25.69 -12.75 34.63
C ALA A 318 26.64 -11.54 34.61
N ASP A 319 26.51 -10.65 33.63
CA ASP A 319 27.36 -9.45 33.47
C ASP A 319 26.96 -8.34 34.47
N PRO A 320 27.85 -7.93 35.40
CA PRO A 320 27.59 -6.84 36.33
C PRO A 320 27.25 -5.50 35.67
N SER A 321 27.89 -5.18 34.54
CA SER A 321 27.67 -3.91 33.84
C SER A 321 26.26 -3.85 33.25
N LEU A 322 25.81 -4.94 32.63
CA LEU A 322 24.46 -5.05 32.10
C LEU A 322 23.39 -4.99 33.21
N ARG A 323 23.63 -5.64 34.36
CA ARG A 323 22.69 -5.56 35.50
C ARG A 323 22.56 -4.13 36.03
N THR A 324 23.65 -3.38 36.15
CA THR A 324 23.59 -1.98 36.59
C THR A 324 22.88 -1.10 35.56
N ALA A 325 23.13 -1.29 34.27
CA ALA A 325 22.42 -0.58 33.21
C ALA A 325 20.91 -0.87 33.24
N ALA A 326 20.53 -2.14 33.41
CA ALA A 326 19.15 -2.58 33.51
C ALA A 326 18.43 -2.04 34.75
N TYR A 327 19.13 -1.95 35.88
CA TYR A 327 18.60 -1.32 37.10
C TYR A 327 18.36 0.19 36.89
N ASN A 328 19.32 0.90 36.28
CA ASN A 328 19.15 2.32 35.99
C ASN A 328 17.99 2.55 35.00
N GLN A 329 17.83 1.67 34.01
CA GLN A 329 16.68 1.67 33.12
C GLN A 329 15.37 1.48 33.90
N LEU A 330 15.31 0.53 34.85
CA LEU A 330 14.14 0.34 35.70
C LEU A 330 13.81 1.59 36.52
N CYS A 331 14.81 2.26 37.12
CA CYS A 331 14.62 3.53 37.83
C CYS A 331 14.04 4.61 36.90
N ALA A 332 14.62 4.78 35.71
CA ALA A 332 14.18 5.75 34.72
C ALA A 332 12.75 5.49 34.23
N LEU A 333 12.39 4.23 33.98
CA LEU A 333 11.04 3.83 33.59
C LEU A 333 10.02 4.12 34.69
N THR A 334 10.37 3.79 35.94
CA THR A 334 9.52 4.05 37.11
C THR A 334 9.23 5.54 37.24
N ALA A 335 10.26 6.39 37.06
CA ALA A 335 10.10 7.84 37.12
C ALA A 335 9.35 8.43 35.91
N THR A 336 9.57 7.89 34.71
CA THR A 336 8.99 8.43 33.47
C THR A 336 7.50 8.08 33.33
N PHE A 337 7.11 6.88 33.76
CA PHE A 337 5.74 6.37 33.64
C PHE A 337 4.96 6.40 34.96
N ASP A 338 5.51 7.02 36.02
CA ASP A 338 4.92 7.12 37.36
C ASP A 338 4.49 5.75 37.93
N LEU A 339 5.30 4.72 37.70
CA LEU A 339 5.00 3.36 38.14
C LEU A 339 5.12 3.29 39.66
N LYS A 340 4.09 2.77 40.34
CA LYS A 340 4.04 2.74 41.80
C LYS A 340 4.87 1.59 42.39
N ILE A 341 6.19 1.70 42.28
CA ILE A 341 7.17 0.82 42.94
C ILE A 341 7.71 1.58 44.16
N GLU A 342 6.87 1.79 45.17
CA GLU A 342 7.22 2.63 46.32
C GLU A 342 8.51 2.15 47.05
N GLY A 343 9.40 3.11 47.29
CA GLY A 343 10.44 3.07 48.34
C GLY A 343 11.64 2.14 48.14
N GLN A 344 11.88 1.59 46.95
CA GLN A 344 12.94 0.57 46.74
C GLN A 344 13.99 0.90 45.67
N LEU A 345 13.74 1.90 44.82
CA LEU A 345 14.63 2.23 43.71
C LEU A 345 15.29 3.58 43.97
N LEU A 346 16.62 3.57 44.01
CA LEU A 346 17.47 4.75 44.14
C LEU A 346 18.52 4.71 43.04
N GLU A 347 18.56 5.76 42.22
CA GLU A 347 19.62 5.95 41.23
C GLU A 347 20.81 6.65 41.90
N THR A 348 21.94 5.95 42.00
CA THR A 348 23.18 6.47 42.61
C THR A 348 24.39 6.02 41.79
N SER A 349 25.35 6.93 41.58
CA SER A 349 26.62 6.63 40.93
C SER A 349 27.46 5.64 41.75
N GLY A 350 27.88 4.53 41.14
CA GLY A 350 28.70 3.50 41.81
C GLY A 350 27.92 2.31 42.38
N LEU A 351 26.62 2.20 42.08
CA LEU A 351 25.80 1.05 42.47
C LEU A 351 26.21 -0.23 41.73
N CYS A 352 26.39 -1.32 42.47
CA CYS A 352 26.65 -2.65 41.91
C CYS A 352 25.50 -3.60 42.26
N ILE A 353 24.87 -4.18 41.24
CA ILE A 353 23.76 -5.12 41.43
C ILE A 353 24.32 -6.55 41.58
N PRO A 354 24.05 -7.24 42.70
CA PRO A 354 24.53 -8.60 42.93
C PRO A 354 23.92 -9.58 41.91
N SER A 355 24.63 -10.68 41.64
CA SER A 355 24.14 -11.75 40.76
C SER A 355 22.96 -12.53 41.35
N ASN A 356 22.87 -12.62 42.68
CA ASN A 356 21.73 -13.21 43.37
C ASN A 356 20.67 -12.15 43.67
N ASN A 357 20.01 -11.65 42.64
CA ASN A 357 18.98 -10.60 42.72
C ASN A 357 17.57 -11.11 42.38
N THR A 358 17.36 -12.43 42.29
CA THR A 358 16.07 -13.05 41.96
C THR A 358 14.95 -12.62 42.91
N ILE A 359 15.25 -12.50 44.21
CA ILE A 359 14.28 -12.04 45.23
C ILE A 359 13.84 -10.59 44.94
N PHE A 360 14.78 -9.75 44.52
CA PHE A 360 14.50 -8.36 44.16
C PHE A 360 13.64 -8.28 42.88
N ILE A 361 14.02 -9.00 41.82
CA ILE A 361 13.25 -9.06 40.57
C ILE A 361 11.82 -9.55 40.84
N LYS A 362 11.65 -10.59 41.67
CA LYS A 362 10.34 -11.12 42.08
C LYS A 362 9.53 -10.07 42.84
N SER A 363 10.11 -9.42 43.84
CA SER A 363 9.47 -8.36 44.64
C SER A 363 8.99 -7.20 43.77
N VAL A 364 9.81 -6.76 42.81
CA VAL A 364 9.44 -5.70 41.86
C VAL A 364 8.30 -6.16 40.95
N SER A 365 8.37 -7.38 40.43
CA SER A 365 7.36 -7.95 39.53
C SER A 365 6.00 -8.10 40.24
N GLU A 366 5.97 -8.56 41.49
CA GLU A 366 4.74 -8.70 42.29
C GLU A 366 4.06 -7.34 42.56
N LYS A 367 4.85 -6.31 42.85
CA LYS A 367 4.33 -4.94 43.03
C LYS A 367 3.77 -4.37 41.73
N LEU A 368 4.47 -4.55 40.62
CA LEU A 368 4.01 -4.09 39.31
C LEU A 368 2.72 -4.81 38.89
N ALA A 369 2.63 -6.12 39.09
CA ALA A 369 1.41 -6.88 38.78
C ALA A 369 0.21 -6.41 39.63
N THR A 370 0.46 -5.99 40.88
CA THR A 370 -0.59 -5.50 41.78
C THR A 370 -1.03 -4.07 41.46
N ASN A 371 -0.07 -3.18 41.22
CA ASN A 371 -0.32 -1.74 41.09
C ASN A 371 -0.59 -1.29 39.65
N GLU A 372 -0.03 -1.99 38.67
CA GLU A 372 -0.10 -1.66 37.23
C GLU A 372 -0.64 -2.84 36.41
N PRO A 373 -1.85 -3.35 36.70
CA PRO A 373 -2.38 -4.57 36.05
C PRO A 373 -2.53 -4.43 34.53
N HIS A 374 -2.68 -3.20 34.02
CA HIS A 374 -2.80 -2.91 32.59
C HIS A 374 -1.54 -3.31 31.79
N LEU A 375 -0.36 -3.33 32.41
CA LEU A 375 0.91 -3.72 31.77
C LEU A 375 1.12 -5.25 31.72
N THR A 376 0.30 -6.02 32.43
CA THR A 376 0.53 -7.47 32.61
C THR A 376 0.48 -8.24 31.29
N LEU A 377 -0.50 -7.92 30.43
CA LEU A 377 -0.65 -8.60 29.14
C LEU A 377 0.51 -8.27 28.21
N GLU A 378 0.88 -6.99 28.11
CA GLU A 378 2.01 -6.52 27.30
C GLU A 378 3.32 -7.20 27.73
N PHE A 379 3.55 -7.31 29.04
CA PHE A 379 4.72 -7.98 29.59
C PHE A 379 4.79 -9.46 29.23
N LEU A 380 3.66 -10.17 29.29
CA LEU A 380 3.57 -11.58 28.91
C LEU A 380 3.76 -11.78 27.41
N GLU A 381 3.15 -10.93 26.58
CA GLU A 381 3.30 -10.97 25.11
C GLU A 381 4.76 -10.82 24.70
N GLU A 382 5.46 -9.81 25.24
CA GLU A 382 6.88 -9.58 24.96
C GLU A 382 7.77 -10.73 25.46
N CYS A 383 7.47 -11.27 26.64
CA CYS A 383 8.20 -12.42 27.19
C CYS A 383 8.05 -13.65 26.27
N ILE A 384 6.82 -13.99 25.88
CA ILE A 384 6.53 -15.12 24.98
C ILE A 384 7.18 -14.91 23.61
N GLN A 385 7.11 -13.70 23.07
CA GLN A 385 7.73 -13.38 21.79
C GLN A 385 9.26 -13.51 21.85
N GLY A 386 9.88 -13.04 22.93
CA GLY A 386 11.31 -13.23 23.19
C GLY A 386 11.70 -14.70 23.28
N PHE A 387 10.89 -15.52 23.96
CA PHE A 387 11.10 -16.97 24.03
C PHE A 387 11.02 -17.66 22.67
N ARG A 388 10.07 -17.28 21.80
CA ARG A 388 9.92 -17.87 20.46
C ARG A 388 11.13 -17.65 19.54
N VAL A 389 11.86 -16.55 19.74
CA VAL A 389 13.02 -16.16 18.93
C VAL A 389 14.34 -16.63 19.56
N SER A 390 14.31 -17.03 20.84
CA SER A 390 15.48 -17.52 21.55
C SER A 390 15.84 -18.95 21.13
N ASN A 391 17.14 -19.22 20.94
CA ASN A 391 17.67 -20.56 20.65
C ASN A 391 17.92 -21.39 21.92
N ILE A 392 17.20 -21.10 23.02
CA ILE A 392 17.30 -21.81 24.31
C ILE A 392 16.30 -22.95 24.35
#